data_AF-A0A1Y5G331-F1
#
_entry.id   AF-A0A1Y5G331-F1
#
_cell.length_a   1.000
_cell.length_b   1.000
_cell.length_c   1.000
_cell.angle_alpha   90.00
_cell.angle_beta   90.00
_cell.angle_gamma   90.00
#
_symmetry.space_group_name_H-M   'P 1'
#
loop_
_entity.id
_entity.type
_entity.pdbx_description
1 polymer ?
#
loop_
_entity_poly.entity_id
_entity_poly.type
_entity_poly.pdbx_seq_one_letter_code
_entity_poly.pdbx_strand_id
1 'polypeptide(L)'
;MKRLSPLFFFVLAFNFITLPAVAENKSPAVDKREVLVLTPMQREHVLDEMRALLTGIQNILGALAEDDMKAVADIARPLGSSMAGKAEDHLKGILPKHFMQLGMAAHQDFDSIATLAESGADSKAVLSELNRSMNKCQACHAHYQIYPLKSSAREEKNSHHGH
;
A
#
# COMPACT_ATOMS: atom_id res chain seq x y z
N MET A 1 -21.33 -2.13 72.11
CA MET A 1 -19.90 -2.42 72.31
C MET A 1 -19.18 -2.04 71.02
N LYS A 2 -18.56 -0.85 70.97
CA LYS A 2 -17.10 -0.60 70.78
C LYS A 2 -16.54 -1.23 69.48
N ARG A 3 -15.80 -0.59 68.57
CA ARG A 3 -15.29 0.77 68.31
C ARG A 3 -14.71 0.77 66.85
N LEU A 4 -14.52 1.97 66.32
CA LEU A 4 -13.82 2.42 65.09
C LEU A 4 -12.46 1.75 64.74
N SER A 5 -12.29 1.39 63.44
CA SER A 5 -11.26 1.84 62.45
C SER A 5 -9.74 1.51 62.65
N PRO A 6 -8.80 1.97 61.80
CA PRO A 6 -8.41 1.54 60.44
C PRO A 6 -6.89 1.24 60.34
N LEU A 7 -6.42 0.12 59.80
CA LEU A 7 -4.98 0.01 59.44
C LEU A 7 -4.74 -1.26 58.64
N PHE A 8 -4.51 -1.11 57.34
CA PHE A 8 -3.36 -1.72 56.66
C PHE A 8 -3.29 -1.15 55.24
N PHE A 9 -2.88 0.13 55.16
CA PHE A 9 -2.32 0.70 53.94
C PHE A 9 -1.03 -0.08 53.62
N PHE A 10 -1.14 -1.12 52.79
CA PHE A 10 0.04 -1.78 52.22
C PHE A 10 0.54 -0.89 51.07
N VAL A 11 1.34 0.13 51.41
CA VAL A 11 2.08 0.92 50.43
C VAL A 11 3.16 0.00 49.85
N LEU A 12 2.85 -0.63 48.72
CA LEU A 12 3.83 -1.34 47.91
C LEU A 12 4.68 -0.28 47.18
N ALA A 13 5.81 0.10 47.77
CA ALA A 13 6.78 0.97 47.13
C ALA A 13 7.43 0.24 45.94
N PHE A 14 6.84 0.38 44.75
CA PHE A 14 7.48 0.03 43.49
C PHE A 14 8.67 0.96 43.29
N ASN A 15 9.85 0.49 43.67
CA ASN A 15 11.11 1.14 43.32
C ASN A 15 11.30 0.99 41.81
N PHE A 16 11.00 2.06 41.06
CA PHE A 16 11.36 2.18 39.66
C PHE A 16 12.90 2.27 39.57
N ILE A 17 13.56 1.13 39.40
CA ILE A 17 14.94 1.10 38.94
C ILE A 17 14.89 1.50 37.47
N THR A 18 15.15 2.77 37.19
CA THR A 18 15.38 3.25 35.82
C THR A 18 16.72 2.70 35.36
N LEU A 19 16.74 1.50 34.77
CA LEU A 19 17.88 1.10 33.96
C LEU A 19 18.00 2.13 32.83
N PRO A 20 19.20 2.73 32.61
CA PRO A 20 19.41 3.50 31.40
C PRO A 20 19.22 2.53 30.24
N ALA A 21 18.20 2.77 29.42
CA ALA A 21 18.06 2.07 28.17
C ALA A 21 19.36 2.32 27.39
N VAL A 22 20.21 1.30 27.31
CA VAL A 22 21.32 1.30 26.37
C VAL A 22 20.65 1.35 25.01
N ALA A 23 20.61 2.54 24.41
CA ALA A 23 20.19 2.70 23.04
C ALA A 23 21.17 1.90 22.20
N GLU A 24 20.78 0.68 21.87
CA GLU A 24 21.49 -0.15 20.91
C GLU A 24 21.53 0.66 19.61
N ASN A 25 22.70 1.21 19.27
CA ASN A 25 22.91 1.96 18.04
C ASN A 25 22.86 0.98 16.86
N LYS A 26 21.66 0.45 16.57
CA LYS A 26 21.40 -0.26 15.33
C LYS A 26 21.57 0.76 14.23
N SER A 27 22.62 0.60 13.42
CA SER A 27 22.74 1.32 12.15
C SER A 27 21.39 1.25 11.43
N PRO A 28 20.88 2.35 10.86
CA PRO A 28 19.59 2.32 10.19
C PRO A 28 19.62 1.19 9.17
N ALA A 29 18.67 0.26 9.28
CA ALA A 29 18.59 -0.87 8.37
C ALA A 29 18.49 -0.30 6.95
N VAL A 30 19.51 -0.56 6.13
CA VAL A 30 19.53 -0.10 4.75
C VAL A 30 18.36 -0.77 4.04
N ASP A 31 17.44 0.02 3.51
CA ASP A 31 16.34 -0.49 2.72
C ASP A 31 16.90 -1.14 1.45
N LYS A 32 16.57 -2.42 1.25
CA LYS A 32 17.14 -3.28 0.20
C LYS A 32 16.26 -3.37 -1.04
N ARG A 33 15.15 -2.64 -1.06
CA ARG A 33 14.23 -2.62 -2.19
C ARG A 33 14.86 -1.98 -3.42
N GLU A 34 14.49 -2.48 -4.59
CA GLU A 34 14.89 -1.93 -5.88
C GLU A 34 14.27 -0.55 -6.08
N VAL A 35 15.08 0.44 -6.45
CA VAL A 35 14.64 1.82 -6.66
C VAL A 35 14.19 2.00 -8.10
N LEU A 36 12.89 2.24 -8.29
CA LEU A 36 12.30 2.68 -9.54
C LEU A 36 12.43 4.19 -9.65
N VAL A 37 13.27 4.64 -10.58
CA VAL A 37 13.51 6.05 -10.84
C VAL A 37 12.64 6.49 -12.02
N LEU A 38 11.62 7.30 -11.74
CA LEU A 38 10.59 7.69 -12.70
C LEU A 38 10.53 9.21 -12.87
N THR A 39 10.16 9.70 -14.05
CA THR A 39 9.82 11.13 -14.19
C THR A 39 8.64 11.49 -13.27
N PRO A 40 8.46 12.77 -12.89
CA PRO A 40 7.33 13.17 -12.06
C PRO A 40 5.97 12.71 -12.62
N MET A 41 5.80 12.76 -13.94
CA MET A 41 4.57 12.32 -14.62
C MET A 41 4.38 10.80 -14.57
N GLN A 42 5.43 10.02 -14.89
CA GLN A 42 5.40 8.55 -14.77
C GLN A 42 5.11 8.10 -13.33
N ARG A 43 5.75 8.76 -12.36
CA ARG A 43 5.54 8.47 -10.95
C ARG A 43 4.11 8.73 -10.53
N GLU A 44 3.55 9.87 -10.94
CA GLU A 44 2.18 10.21 -10.57
C GLU A 44 1.19 9.23 -11.19
N HIS A 45 1.36 8.87 -12.45
CA HIS A 45 0.54 7.86 -13.11
C HIS A 45 0.52 6.53 -12.34
N VAL A 46 1.70 5.98 -11.99
CA VAL A 46 1.79 4.72 -11.23
C VAL A 46 1.11 4.84 -9.86
N LEU A 47 1.31 5.96 -9.16
CA LEU A 47 0.74 6.15 -7.83
C LEU A 47 -0.77 6.41 -7.87
N ASP A 48 -1.29 7.05 -8.90
CA ASP A 48 -2.72 7.24 -9.12
C ASP A 48 -3.41 5.90 -9.31
N GLU A 49 -2.85 5.01 -10.13
CA GLU A 49 -3.38 3.65 -10.26
C GLU A 49 -3.37 2.91 -8.92
N MET A 50 -2.26 2.97 -8.16
CA MET A 50 -2.20 2.34 -6.83
C MET A 50 -3.26 2.86 -5.86
N ARG A 51 -3.54 4.17 -5.88
CA ARG A 51 -4.59 4.78 -5.04
C ARG A 51 -6.00 4.37 -5.49
N ALA A 52 -6.22 4.27 -6.81
CA ALA A 52 -7.49 3.80 -7.36
C ALA A 52 -7.76 2.34 -6.96
N LEU A 53 -6.75 1.46 -7.07
CA LEU A 53 -6.85 0.07 -6.64
C LEU A 53 -7.15 -0.03 -5.14
N LEU A 54 -6.42 0.70 -4.29
CA LEU A 54 -6.65 0.70 -2.84
C LEU A 54 -8.06 1.19 -2.47
N THR A 55 -8.54 2.25 -3.13
CA THR A 55 -9.90 2.76 -2.97
C THR A 55 -10.94 1.71 -3.37
N GLY A 56 -10.69 1.03 -4.49
CA GLY A 56 -11.50 -0.09 -4.95
C GLY A 56 -11.64 -1.20 -3.93
N ILE A 57 -10.54 -1.60 -3.29
CA ILE A 57 -10.53 -2.62 -2.25
C ILE A 57 -11.41 -2.22 -1.07
N GLN A 58 -11.28 -0.97 -0.60
CA GLN A 58 -12.13 -0.46 0.48
C GLN A 58 -13.62 -0.49 0.11
N ASN A 59 -13.96 -0.12 -1.12
CA ASN A 59 -15.33 -0.12 -1.60
C ASN A 59 -15.90 -1.53 -1.79
N ILE A 60 -15.08 -2.47 -2.31
CA ILE A 60 -15.45 -3.89 -2.41
C ILE A 60 -15.73 -4.48 -1.03
N LEU A 61 -14.88 -4.19 -0.04
CA LEU A 61 -15.11 -4.63 1.34
C LEU A 61 -16.41 -4.04 1.92
N GLY A 62 -16.72 -2.79 1.61
CA GLY A 62 -17.99 -2.16 1.99
C GLY A 62 -19.20 -2.87 1.36
N ALA A 63 -19.16 -3.09 0.05
CA ALA A 63 -20.23 -3.80 -0.66
C ALA A 63 -20.42 -5.24 -0.17
N LEU A 64 -19.32 -5.95 0.13
CA LEU A 64 -19.36 -7.29 0.72
C LEU A 64 -19.99 -7.29 2.12
N ALA A 65 -19.79 -6.24 2.92
CA ALA A 65 -20.41 -6.12 4.23
C ALA A 65 -21.93 -5.88 4.17
N GLU A 66 -22.44 -5.45 3.01
CA GLU A 66 -23.86 -5.22 2.73
C GLU A 66 -24.47 -6.34 1.86
N ASP A 67 -23.71 -7.41 1.58
CA ASP A 67 -24.08 -8.51 0.67
C ASP A 67 -24.45 -8.03 -0.76
N ASP A 68 -23.94 -6.88 -1.20
CA ASP A 68 -24.21 -6.30 -2.52
C ASP A 68 -23.19 -6.74 -3.57
N MET A 69 -23.40 -7.94 -4.14
CA MET A 69 -22.55 -8.46 -5.22
C MET A 69 -22.61 -7.65 -6.50
N LYS A 70 -23.71 -6.94 -6.75
CA LYS A 70 -23.79 -6.05 -7.92
C LYS A 70 -22.81 -4.89 -7.76
N ALA A 71 -22.79 -4.25 -6.59
CA ALA A 71 -21.82 -3.20 -6.30
C ALA A 71 -20.38 -3.73 -6.36
N VAL A 72 -20.10 -4.92 -5.83
CA VAL A 72 -18.77 -5.55 -5.94
C VAL A 72 -18.33 -5.64 -7.41
N ALA A 73 -19.19 -6.14 -8.30
CA ALA A 73 -18.89 -6.24 -9.72
C ALA A 73 -18.64 -4.88 -10.37
N ASP A 74 -19.54 -3.92 -10.13
CA ASP A 74 -19.49 -2.58 -10.71
C ASP A 74 -18.20 -1.82 -10.26
N ILE A 75 -17.74 -2.04 -9.03
CA ILE A 75 -16.49 -1.47 -8.49
C ILE A 75 -15.26 -2.16 -9.08
N ALA A 76 -15.25 -3.50 -9.16
CA ALA A 76 -14.07 -4.27 -9.53
C ALA A 76 -13.76 -4.20 -11.03
N ARG A 77 -14.79 -4.21 -11.89
CA ARG A 77 -14.64 -4.22 -13.36
C ARG A 77 -13.77 -3.08 -13.92
N PRO A 78 -13.95 -1.81 -13.54
CA PRO A 78 -13.10 -0.72 -14.05
C PRO A 78 -11.66 -0.76 -13.54
N LEU A 79 -11.37 -1.52 -12.48
CA LEU A 79 -10.03 -1.71 -11.91
C LEU A 79 -9.27 -2.88 -12.56
N GLY A 80 -9.97 -3.66 -13.39
CA GLY A 80 -9.41 -4.79 -14.10
C GLY A 80 -8.41 -4.41 -15.19
N SER A 81 -8.16 -5.33 -16.12
CA SER A 81 -7.17 -5.18 -17.20
C SER A 81 -7.45 -3.97 -18.10
N SER A 82 -8.69 -3.48 -18.13
CA SER A 82 -9.07 -2.26 -18.85
C SER A 82 -8.40 -0.99 -18.31
N MET A 83 -8.10 -0.94 -17.01
CA MET A 83 -7.32 0.13 -16.39
C MET A 83 -5.86 0.04 -16.85
N ALA A 84 -5.25 -1.14 -16.75
CA ALA A 84 -3.87 -1.39 -17.15
C ALA A 84 -3.60 -1.05 -18.62
N GLY A 85 -4.58 -1.26 -19.51
CA GLY A 85 -4.48 -0.89 -20.93
C GLY A 85 -4.34 0.61 -21.17
N LYS A 86 -4.69 1.46 -20.18
CA LYS A 86 -4.51 2.91 -20.22
C LYS A 86 -3.15 3.35 -19.70
N ALA A 87 -2.34 2.46 -19.11
CA ALA A 87 -0.96 2.76 -18.79
C ALA A 87 -0.20 2.96 -20.11
N GLU A 88 -0.06 4.23 -20.50
CA GLU A 88 0.34 4.59 -21.86
C GLU A 88 1.76 4.08 -22.19
N ASP A 89 2.12 4.13 -23.47
CA ASP A 89 3.44 3.72 -23.99
C ASP A 89 4.63 4.36 -23.24
N HIS A 90 4.40 5.41 -22.46
CA HIS A 90 5.38 6.14 -21.67
C HIS A 90 5.96 5.37 -20.47
N LEU A 91 5.35 4.25 -20.05
CA LEU A 91 5.88 3.35 -18.99
C LEU A 91 6.51 2.07 -19.56
N LYS A 92 6.21 1.71 -20.81
CA LYS A 92 6.75 0.51 -21.45
C LYS A 92 8.25 0.64 -21.62
N GLY A 93 8.98 -0.40 -21.18
CA GLY A 93 10.45 -0.42 -21.23
C GLY A 93 11.14 0.40 -20.13
N ILE A 94 10.38 1.17 -19.33
CA ILE A 94 10.89 1.89 -18.16
C ILE A 94 10.77 1.04 -16.90
N LEU A 95 9.62 0.38 -16.73
CA LEU A 95 9.36 -0.46 -15.56
C LEU A 95 9.96 -1.88 -15.73
N PRO A 96 10.55 -2.47 -14.67
CA PRO A 96 11.04 -3.84 -14.71
C PRO A 96 9.94 -4.83 -15.08
N LYS A 97 10.30 -5.88 -15.81
CA LYS A 97 9.35 -6.93 -16.23
C LYS A 97 8.56 -7.51 -15.05
N HIS A 98 9.23 -7.75 -13.93
CA HIS A 98 8.59 -8.29 -12.73
C HIS A 98 7.58 -7.33 -12.09
N PHE A 99 7.88 -6.02 -12.07
CA PHE A 99 6.91 -5.00 -11.65
C PHE A 99 5.65 -5.02 -12.52
N MET A 100 5.83 -5.05 -13.85
CA MET A 100 4.72 -5.11 -14.81
C MET A 100 3.89 -6.38 -14.66
N GLN A 101 4.54 -7.52 -14.39
CA GLN A 101 3.86 -8.80 -14.16
C GLN A 101 3.00 -8.76 -12.89
N LEU A 102 3.53 -8.20 -11.80
CA LEU A 102 2.76 -8.04 -10.55
C LEU A 102 1.57 -7.10 -10.73
N GLY A 103 1.78 -5.95 -11.40
CA GLY A 103 0.71 -4.99 -11.71
C GLY A 103 -0.41 -5.64 -12.54
N MET A 104 -0.05 -6.26 -13.67
CA MET A 104 -1.02 -6.92 -14.54
C MET A 104 -1.77 -8.06 -13.83
N ALA A 105 -1.07 -8.86 -13.01
CA ALA A 105 -1.71 -9.91 -12.24
C ALA A 105 -2.73 -9.35 -11.23
N ALA A 106 -2.44 -8.21 -10.59
CA ALA A 106 -3.40 -7.56 -9.71
C ALA A 106 -4.66 -7.13 -10.48
N HIS A 107 -4.52 -6.51 -11.65
CA HIS A 107 -5.67 -6.17 -12.51
C HIS A 107 -6.49 -7.39 -12.93
N GLN A 108 -5.85 -8.50 -13.28
CA GLN A 108 -6.53 -9.75 -13.61
C GLN A 108 -7.31 -10.32 -12.42
N ASP A 109 -6.81 -10.15 -11.19
CA ASP A 109 -7.55 -10.54 -10.00
C ASP A 109 -8.81 -9.66 -9.83
N PHE A 110 -8.77 -8.35 -10.14
CA PHE A 110 -9.97 -7.49 -10.14
C PHE A 110 -11.00 -7.89 -11.20
N ASP A 111 -10.55 -8.28 -12.40
CA ASP A 111 -11.46 -8.87 -13.40
C ASP A 111 -12.11 -10.16 -12.87
N SER A 112 -11.35 -10.98 -12.15
CA SER A 112 -11.83 -12.23 -11.55
C SER A 112 -12.83 -11.98 -10.42
N ILE A 113 -12.59 -10.98 -9.57
CA ILE A 113 -13.54 -10.52 -8.55
C ILE A 113 -14.85 -10.10 -9.19
N ALA A 114 -14.79 -9.28 -10.24
CA ALA A 114 -15.98 -8.84 -10.95
C ALA A 114 -16.78 -10.03 -11.50
N THR A 115 -16.10 -10.98 -12.15
CA THR A 115 -16.74 -12.20 -12.69
C THR A 115 -17.32 -13.10 -11.61
N LEU A 116 -16.65 -13.26 -10.46
CA LEU A 116 -17.19 -14.02 -9.32
C LEU A 116 -18.48 -13.38 -8.80
N ALA A 117 -18.48 -12.06 -8.62
CA ALA A 117 -19.63 -11.31 -8.14
C ALA A 117 -20.81 -11.35 -9.14
N GLU A 118 -20.54 -11.20 -10.44
CA GLU A 118 -21.54 -11.33 -11.52
C GLU A 118 -22.15 -12.73 -11.58
N SER A 119 -21.37 -13.77 -11.25
CA SER A 119 -21.84 -15.16 -11.24
C SER A 119 -22.70 -15.53 -10.03
N GLY A 120 -22.82 -14.63 -9.04
CA GLY A 120 -23.52 -14.90 -7.78
C GLY A 120 -22.75 -15.83 -6.83
N ALA A 121 -21.42 -15.86 -6.92
CA ALA A 121 -20.58 -16.59 -5.96
C ALA A 121 -20.77 -16.05 -4.54
N ASP A 122 -20.45 -16.86 -3.53
CA ASP A 122 -20.53 -16.41 -2.14
C ASP A 122 -19.44 -15.37 -1.79
N SER A 123 -19.70 -14.57 -0.74
CA SER A 123 -18.78 -13.54 -0.26
C SER A 123 -17.40 -14.10 0.12
N LYS A 124 -17.32 -15.38 0.51
CA LYS A 124 -16.06 -16.03 0.87
C LYS A 124 -15.18 -16.26 -0.36
N ALA A 125 -15.76 -16.64 -1.50
CA ALA A 125 -15.03 -16.78 -2.76
C ALA A 125 -14.44 -15.44 -3.19
N VAL A 126 -15.23 -14.36 -3.13
CA VAL A 126 -14.75 -13.01 -3.44
C VAL A 126 -13.66 -12.55 -2.48
N LEU A 127 -13.83 -12.75 -1.17
CA LEU A 127 -12.82 -12.41 -0.16
C LEU A 127 -11.51 -13.18 -0.36
N SER A 128 -11.59 -14.46 -0.73
CA SER A 128 -10.41 -15.27 -1.04
C SER A 128 -9.64 -14.70 -2.22
N GLU A 129 -10.35 -14.27 -3.27
CA GLU A 129 -9.76 -13.66 -4.46
C GLU A 129 -9.17 -12.27 -4.15
N LEU A 130 -9.86 -11.47 -3.34
CA LEU A 130 -9.36 -10.18 -2.85
C LEU A 130 -8.06 -10.34 -2.03
N ASN A 131 -8.01 -11.33 -1.14
CA ASN A 131 -6.79 -11.66 -0.38
C ASN A 131 -5.64 -12.09 -1.31
N ARG A 132 -5.96 -12.86 -2.36
CA ARG A 132 -4.99 -13.25 -3.39
C ARG A 132 -4.44 -12.03 -4.14
N SER A 133 -5.25 -11.00 -4.40
CA SER A 133 -4.83 -9.72 -4.98
C SER A 133 -3.92 -8.93 -4.04
N MET A 134 -4.30 -8.82 -2.75
CA MET A 134 -3.51 -8.11 -1.73
C MET A 134 -2.08 -8.65 -1.57
N ASN A 135 -1.86 -9.94 -1.78
CA ASN A 135 -0.52 -10.52 -1.79
C ASN A 135 0.39 -9.92 -2.87
N LYS A 136 -0.14 -9.45 -4.02
CA LYS A 136 0.66 -8.77 -5.05
C LYS A 136 1.04 -7.37 -4.62
N CYS A 137 0.13 -6.65 -3.94
CA CYS A 137 0.44 -5.35 -3.34
C CYS A 137 1.61 -5.49 -2.35
N GLN A 138 1.53 -6.50 -1.46
CA GLN A 138 2.60 -6.80 -0.52
C GLN A 138 3.91 -7.16 -1.24
N ALA A 139 3.88 -8.07 -2.21
CA ALA A 139 5.06 -8.50 -2.94
C ALA A 139 5.75 -7.33 -3.68
N CYS A 140 4.96 -6.46 -4.32
CA CYS A 140 5.47 -5.28 -5.00
C CYS A 140 6.09 -4.29 -3.99
N HIS A 141 5.39 -3.97 -2.91
CA HIS A 141 5.87 -3.00 -1.92
C HIS A 141 7.07 -3.49 -1.10
N ALA A 142 7.21 -4.80 -0.93
CA ALA A 142 8.36 -5.44 -0.30
C ALA A 142 9.59 -5.48 -1.21
N HIS A 143 9.43 -5.30 -2.53
CA HIS A 143 10.50 -5.39 -3.50
C HIS A 143 10.91 -4.03 -4.06
N TYR A 144 9.98 -3.08 -4.22
CA TYR A 144 10.21 -1.83 -4.92
C TYR A 144 10.03 -0.58 -4.06
N GLN A 145 10.77 0.45 -4.42
CA GLN A 145 10.57 1.84 -4.03
C GLN A 145 10.36 2.70 -5.27
N ILE A 146 9.58 3.78 -5.17
CA ILE A 146 9.34 4.69 -6.30
C ILE A 146 9.87 6.08 -5.96
N TYR A 147 10.91 6.50 -6.67
CA TYR A 147 11.57 7.79 -6.52
C TYR A 147 11.39 8.65 -7.78
N PRO A 148 11.17 9.96 -7.63
CA PRO A 148 11.22 10.87 -8.76
C PRO A 148 12.68 11.00 -9.24
N LEU A 149 12.87 11.06 -10.55
CA LEU A 149 14.06 11.62 -11.18
C LEU A 149 14.30 13.01 -10.58
N LYS A 150 15.50 13.26 -10.06
CA LYS A 150 15.87 14.61 -9.64
C LYS A 150 15.82 15.52 -10.87
N SER A 151 14.95 16.52 -10.83
CA SER A 151 14.96 17.61 -11.80
C SER A 151 16.33 18.29 -11.78
N SER A 152 17.01 18.37 -12.94
CA SER A 152 18.27 19.08 -13.10
C SER A 152 18.12 20.62 -13.09
N ALA A 153 16.97 21.15 -12.67
CA ALA A 153 16.65 22.58 -12.68
C ALA A 153 17.39 23.42 -11.61
N ARG A 154 18.65 23.09 -11.28
CA ARG A 154 19.50 23.95 -10.44
C ARG A 154 20.89 24.24 -11.02
N GLU A 155 21.29 23.64 -12.14
CA GLU A 155 22.63 23.84 -12.70
C GLU A 155 22.71 24.92 -13.78
N GLU A 156 21.58 25.40 -14.32
CA GLU A 156 21.57 26.47 -15.34
C GLU A 156 21.46 27.89 -14.75
N LYS A 157 21.19 28.03 -13.45
CA LYS A 157 21.04 29.37 -12.82
C LYS A 157 22.37 30.01 -12.37
N ASN A 158 23.50 29.31 -12.49
CA ASN A 158 24.81 29.83 -12.04
C ASN A 158 25.81 30.14 -13.18
N SER A 159 25.45 29.94 -14.44
CA SER A 159 26.37 30.13 -15.58
C SER A 159 26.24 31.49 -16.27
N HIS A 160 25.33 32.35 -15.83
CA HIS A 160 25.04 33.63 -16.50
C HIS A 160 25.21 34.87 -15.61
N HIS A 161 26.14 34.81 -14.66
CA HIS A 161 26.74 35.99 -14.03
C HIS A 161 28.25 35.95 -14.23
N GLY A 162 28.71 36.49 -15.35
CA GLY A 162 30.13 36.60 -15.65
C GLY A 162 30.39 36.87 -17.12
N HIS A 163 30.13 38.10 -17.57
CA HIS A 163 31.07 38.99 -18.29
C HIS A 163 30.34 40.18 -18.89
#